data_AF-A0A969HLG8-F1
#
_entry.id   AF-A0A969HLG8-F1
#
_cell.length_a   1.000
_cell.length_b   1.000
_cell.length_c   1.000
_cell.angle_alpha   90.00
_cell.angle_beta   90.00
_cell.angle_gamma   90.00
#
_symmetry.space_group_name_H-M   'P 1'
#
loop_
_entity.id
_entity.type
_entity.pdbx_description
1 polymer ?
#
loop_
_entity_poly.entity_id
_entity_poly.type
_entity_poly.pdbx_seq_one_letter_code
_entity_poly.pdbx_strand_id
1 'polypeptide(L)'
;MNYLNTAGHSQNNHRWITLSYEKLVLRGLTEMEGLFGRLNLPLPPSLSEAFYQPSQSTRHSRWYFKNSSRHLSRWQETLRPEQITRILAVVRALGIDAYNEQVEPDYTRLENSGI
;
A
#
# COMPACT_ATOMS: atom_id res chain seq x y z
N MET A 1 15.69 11.27 13.85
CA MET A 1 14.98 9.96 13.83
C MET A 1 15.18 9.43 12.41
N ASN A 2 15.98 8.39 12.22
CA ASN A 2 16.28 7.88 10.87
C ASN A 2 15.13 7.01 10.40
N TYR A 3 14.40 7.46 9.39
CA TYR A 3 13.37 6.65 8.74
C TYR A 3 14.07 5.59 7.88
N LEU A 4 13.83 4.31 8.16
CA LEU A 4 14.29 3.23 7.29
C LEU A 4 13.37 3.19 6.08
N ASN A 5 13.84 3.65 4.92
CA ASN A 5 13.12 3.44 3.66
C ASN A 5 13.16 1.95 3.31
N THR A 6 12.18 1.18 3.77
CA THR A 6 12.09 -0.26 3.51
C THR A 6 11.83 -0.59 2.04
N ALA A 7 11.25 0.33 1.27
CA ALA A 7 10.96 0.16 -0.15
C ALA A 7 12.22 0.36 -1.02
N GLY A 8 13.00 1.39 -0.75
CA GLY A 8 14.25 1.68 -1.48
C GLY A 8 15.52 1.04 -0.92
N HIS A 9 15.43 0.30 0.19
CA HIS A 9 16.59 -0.34 0.78
C HIS A 9 17.17 -1.43 -0.14
N SER A 10 18.49 -1.54 -0.22
CA SER A 10 19.19 -2.54 -1.04
C SER A 10 18.87 -4.00 -0.68
N GLN A 11 18.42 -4.25 0.56
CA GLN A 11 17.99 -5.58 1.02
C GLN A 11 16.52 -5.89 0.71
N ASN A 12 15.76 -4.94 0.18
CA ASN A 12 14.43 -5.21 -0.35
C ASN A 12 14.54 -6.19 -1.53
N ASN A 13 13.56 -7.08 -1.67
CA ASN A 13 13.57 -8.26 -2.54
C ASN A 13 14.67 -9.30 -2.24
N HIS A 14 15.42 -9.17 -1.13
CA HIS A 14 16.43 -10.15 -0.71
C HIS A 14 16.12 -10.69 0.70
N ARG A 15 16.03 -9.82 1.70
CA ARG A 15 15.73 -10.18 3.09
C ARG A 15 14.27 -9.98 3.46
N TRP A 16 13.60 -9.04 2.79
CA TRP A 16 12.18 -8.78 2.91
C TRP A 16 11.63 -8.29 1.58
N ILE A 17 10.31 -8.29 1.43
CA ILE A 17 9.62 -7.74 0.27
C ILE A 17 8.66 -6.67 0.79
N THR A 18 8.84 -5.44 0.34
CA THR A 18 7.92 -4.34 0.65
C THR A 18 6.78 -4.33 -0.36
N LEU A 19 5.55 -4.32 0.15
CA LEU A 19 4.31 -4.24 -0.64
C LEU A 19 3.51 -3.03 -0.19
N SER A 20 3.02 -2.24 -1.15
CA SER A 20 2.09 -1.16 -0.87
C SER A 20 0.70 -1.75 -0.65
N TYR A 21 0.03 -1.27 0.41
CA TYR A 21 -1.35 -1.64 0.69
C TYR A 21 -2.28 -1.19 -0.43
N GLU A 22 -2.05 -0.02 -1.01
CA GLU A 22 -2.80 0.55 -2.13
C GLU A 22 -2.69 -0.35 -3.37
N LYS A 23 -1.48 -0.81 -3.72
CA LYS A 23 -1.28 -1.80 -4.79
C LYS A 23 -2.02 -3.10 -4.48
N LEU A 24 -1.99 -3.59 -3.25
CA LEU A 24 -2.70 -4.82 -2.85
C LEU A 24 -4.23 -4.66 -2.97
N VAL A 25 -4.77 -3.50 -2.63
CA VAL A 25 -6.21 -3.22 -2.67
C VAL A 25 -6.72 -3.01 -4.10
N LEU A 26 -5.93 -2.38 -4.96
CA LEU A 26 -6.31 -2.05 -6.34
C LEU A 26 -5.94 -3.13 -7.36
N ARG A 27 -4.80 -3.79 -7.15
CA ARG A 27 -4.14 -4.72 -8.09
C ARG A 27 -3.75 -6.04 -7.41
N GLY A 28 -4.54 -6.46 -6.43
CA GLY A 28 -4.19 -7.53 -5.50
C GLY A 28 -3.67 -8.82 -6.10
N LEU A 29 -4.38 -9.44 -7.05
CA LEU A 29 -3.92 -10.69 -7.66
C LEU A 29 -2.60 -10.53 -8.42
N THR A 30 -2.44 -9.44 -9.16
CA THR A 30 -1.20 -9.11 -9.88
C THR A 30 -0.03 -8.90 -8.92
N GLU A 31 -0.24 -8.23 -7.79
CA GLU A 31 0.79 -8.07 -6.76
C GLU A 31 1.16 -9.40 -6.09
N MET A 32 0.17 -10.29 -5.88
CA MET A 32 0.41 -11.62 -5.33
C MET A 32 1.17 -12.52 -6.31
N GLU A 33 0.85 -12.48 -7.61
CA GLU A 33 1.63 -13.15 -8.65
C GLU A 33 3.10 -12.71 -8.62
N GLY A 34 3.33 -11.39 -8.56
CA GLY A 34 4.67 -10.82 -8.44
C GLY A 34 5.40 -11.26 -7.17
N LEU A 35 4.71 -11.26 -6.02
CA LEU A 35 5.26 -11.72 -4.74
C LEU A 35 5.70 -13.18 -4.79
N PHE A 36 4.83 -14.07 -5.25
CA PHE A 36 5.12 -15.51 -5.33
C PHE A 36 6.24 -15.80 -6.34
N GLY A 37 6.27 -15.06 -7.46
CA GLY A 37 7.38 -15.11 -8.41
C GLY A 37 8.72 -14.73 -7.78
N ARG A 38 8.77 -13.67 -6.97
CA ARG A 38 9.99 -13.25 -6.23
C ARG A 38 10.43 -14.27 -5.18
N LEU A 39 9.47 -14.95 -4.55
CA LEU A 39 9.76 -16.00 -3.56
C LEU A 39 10.12 -17.35 -4.20
N ASN A 40 10.05 -17.45 -5.54
CA ASN A 40 10.18 -18.71 -6.28
C ASN A 40 9.23 -19.81 -5.75
N LEU A 41 7.99 -19.41 -5.44
CA LEU A 41 6.93 -20.29 -4.96
C LEU A 41 5.79 -20.35 -5.99
N PRO A 42 5.12 -21.51 -6.14
CA PRO A 42 3.94 -21.59 -6.98
C PRO A 42 2.78 -20.80 -6.37
N LEU A 43 2.04 -20.06 -7.20
CA LEU A 43 0.82 -19.38 -6.77
C LEU A 43 -0.27 -20.43 -6.46
N PRO A 44 -0.84 -20.48 -5.24
CA PRO A 44 -1.90 -21.43 -4.93
C PRO A 44 -3.15 -21.13 -5.76
N PRO A 45 -3.78 -22.13 -6.41
CA PRO A 45 -5.01 -21.92 -7.18
C PRO A 45 -6.15 -21.34 -6.34
N SER A 46 -6.21 -21.70 -5.05
CA SER A 46 -7.20 -21.22 -4.09
C SER A 46 -6.99 -19.76 -3.65
N LEU A 47 -5.87 -19.13 -4.03
CA LEU A 47 -5.58 -17.77 -3.62
C LEU A 47 -6.58 -16.79 -4.25
N SER A 48 -6.97 -16.99 -5.50
CA SER A 48 -7.95 -16.15 -6.18
C SER A 48 -9.30 -16.13 -5.45
N GLU A 49 -9.73 -17.29 -4.95
CA GLU A 49 -10.96 -17.45 -4.18
C GLU A 49 -10.84 -16.86 -2.77
N ALA A 50 -9.70 -17.07 -2.11
CA ALA A 50 -9.46 -16.58 -0.76
C ALA A 50 -9.18 -15.07 -0.69
N PHE A 51 -8.61 -14.48 -1.75
CA PHE A 51 -8.16 -13.09 -1.75
C PHE A 51 -9.32 -12.10 -1.54
N TYR A 52 -10.48 -12.40 -2.14
CA TYR A 52 -11.68 -11.59 -1.99
C TYR A 52 -12.54 -11.99 -0.79
N GLN A 53 -12.11 -12.98 -0.02
CA GLN A 53 -12.79 -13.37 1.22
C GLN A 53 -12.24 -12.55 2.38
N PRO A 54 -13.06 -11.66 3.00
CA PRO A 54 -12.64 -11.00 4.22
C PRO A 54 -12.43 -12.05 5.32
N SER A 55 -11.42 -11.82 6.16
CA SER A 55 -11.21 -12.68 7.33
C SER A 55 -12.44 -12.64 8.26
N GLN A 56 -12.60 -13.68 9.09
CA GLN A 56 -13.80 -13.82 9.93
C GLN A 56 -14.02 -12.62 10.87
N SER A 57 -12.94 -11.95 11.29
CA SER A 57 -12.96 -10.75 12.13
C SER A 57 -13.42 -9.48 11.41
N THR A 58 -13.40 -9.45 10.08
CA THR A 58 -13.70 -8.27 9.25
C THR A 58 -14.95 -8.50 8.40
N ARG A 59 -15.87 -9.39 8.80
CA ARG A 59 -17.10 -9.68 8.03
C ARG A 59 -17.97 -8.45 7.74
N HIS A 60 -17.95 -7.41 8.57
CA HIS A 60 -18.64 -6.12 8.30
C HIS A 60 -17.94 -5.24 7.25
N SER A 61 -16.73 -5.63 6.85
CA SER A 61 -15.86 -4.95 5.90
C SER A 61 -16.06 -5.45 4.45
N ARG A 62 -17.04 -6.35 4.24
CA ARG A 62 -17.36 -7.00 2.96
C ARG A 62 -17.69 -6.00 1.83
N TRP A 63 -18.10 -4.78 2.17
CA TRP A 63 -18.33 -3.70 1.20
C TRP A 63 -17.04 -3.04 0.68
N TYR A 64 -15.94 -3.09 1.44
CA TYR A 64 -14.70 -2.39 1.09
C TYR A 64 -14.01 -2.95 -0.16
N PHE A 65 -14.19 -4.24 -0.45
CA PHE A 65 -13.63 -4.87 -1.65
C PHE A 65 -14.40 -4.55 -2.93
N LYS A 66 -15.66 -4.09 -2.84
CA LYS A 66 -16.44 -3.70 -4.03
C LYS A 66 -16.17 -2.26 -4.49
N ASN A 67 -15.63 -1.41 -3.61
CA ASN A 67 -15.31 -0.01 -3.90
C ASN A 67 -13.92 0.36 -3.35
N SER A 68 -12.91 -0.44 -3.71
CA SER A 68 -11.52 -0.31 -3.27
C SER A 68 -10.98 1.12 -3.35
N SER A 69 -11.24 1.83 -4.47
CA SER A 69 -10.80 3.22 -4.65
C SER A 69 -11.45 4.18 -3.66
N ARG A 70 -12.74 3.99 -3.36
CA ARG A 70 -13.48 4.83 -2.39
C ARG A 70 -13.00 4.59 -0.96
N HIS A 71 -12.57 3.37 -0.65
CA HIS A 71 -11.98 3.08 0.65
C HIS A 71 -10.65 3.82 0.82
N LEU A 72 -9.79 3.79 -0.20
CA LEU A 72 -8.51 4.49 -0.19
C LEU A 72 -8.66 6.01 -0.18
N SER A 73 -9.74 6.56 -0.77
CA SER A 73 -10.01 8.01 -0.80
C SER A 73 -10.81 8.53 0.40
N ARG A 74 -11.23 7.67 1.34
CA ARG A 74 -12.13 8.07 2.46
C ARG A 74 -11.57 9.22 3.31
N TRP A 75 -10.25 9.30 3.45
CA TRP A 75 -9.61 10.39 4.18
C TRP A 75 -9.82 11.75 3.51
N GLN A 76 -9.93 11.80 2.17
CA GLN A 76 -10.23 13.03 1.43
C GLN A 76 -11.67 13.52 1.68
N GLU A 77 -12.61 12.58 1.86
CA GLU A 77 -14.01 12.91 2.19
C GLU A 77 -14.17 13.39 3.65
N THR A 78 -13.29 12.95 4.54
CA THR A 78 -13.43 13.16 5.99
C THR A 78 -12.61 14.34 6.51
N LEU A 79 -11.50 14.66 5.86
CA LEU A 79 -10.58 15.71 6.27
C LEU A 79 -10.80 16.99 5.46
N ARG A 80 -10.70 18.13 6.12
CA ARG A 80 -10.67 19.43 5.42
C ARG A 80 -9.35 19.60 4.67
N PRO A 81 -9.33 20.39 3.57
CA PRO A 81 -8.10 20.65 2.82
C PRO A 81 -6.92 21.10 3.69
N GLU A 82 -7.14 21.96 4.67
CA GLU A 82 -6.08 22.46 5.55
C GLU A 82 -5.51 21.36 6.45
N GLN A 83 -6.33 20.37 6.84
CA GLN A 83 -5.87 19.22 7.61
C GLN A 83 -5.00 18.31 6.76
N ILE A 84 -5.39 18.08 5.51
CA ILE A 84 -4.62 17.31 4.53
C ILE A 84 -3.25 17.97 4.33
N THR A 85 -3.22 19.27 4.05
CA THR A 85 -1.97 20.02 3.88
C THR A 85 -1.06 19.91 5.10
N ARG A 86 -1.61 20.05 6.32
CA ARG A 86 -0.83 19.94 7.56
C ARG A 86 -0.28 18.54 7.79
N ILE A 87 -1.07 17.50 7.53
CA ILE A 87 -0.62 16.10 7.65
C ILE A 87 0.51 15.84 6.66
N LEU A 88 0.33 16.20 5.38
CA LEU A 88 1.35 16.02 4.36
C LEU A 88 2.63 16.80 4.68
N ALA A 89 2.53 17.99 5.27
CA ALA A 89 3.71 18.74 5.71
C ALA A 89 4.50 18.01 6.80
N VAL A 90 3.81 17.39 7.77
CA VAL A 90 4.45 16.57 8.81
C VAL A 90 5.09 15.33 8.20
N VAL A 91 4.38 14.62 7.31
CA VAL A 91 4.88 13.42 6.63
C VAL A 91 6.15 13.74 5.82
N ARG A 92 6.17 14.86 5.10
CA ARG A 92 7.37 15.35 4.39
C ARG A 92 8.51 15.75 5.34
N ALA A 93 8.20 16.38 6.48
CA ALA A 93 9.21 16.71 7.48
C ALA A 93 9.87 15.47 8.10
N LEU A 94 9.19 14.31 8.05
CA LEU A 94 9.74 13.00 8.42
C LEU A 94 10.54 12.32 7.29
N GLY A 95 10.74 13.00 6.16
CA GLY A 95 11.47 12.48 5.00
C GLY A 95 10.64 11.57 4.10
N ILE A 96 9.31 11.53 4.27
CA ILE A 96 8.41 10.73 3.44
C ILE A 96 7.77 11.66 2.40
N ASP A 97 8.28 11.65 1.18
CA ASP A 97 7.85 12.54 0.09
C ASP A 97 6.98 11.86 -0.98
N ALA A 98 6.73 10.56 -0.82
CA ALA A 98 5.91 9.76 -1.72
C ALA A 98 4.40 10.05 -1.61
N TYR A 99 3.92 10.57 -0.48
CA TYR A 99 2.51 10.86 -0.27
C TYR A 99 2.16 12.30 -0.70
N ASN A 100 1.04 12.44 -1.39
CA ASN A 100 0.50 13.70 -1.86
C ASN A 100 -1.04 13.66 -1.72
N GLU A 101 -1.74 14.58 -2.39
CA GLU A 101 -3.21 14.64 -2.32
C GLU A 101 -3.90 13.54 -3.14
N GLN A 102 -3.15 12.69 -3.86
CA GLN A 102 -3.68 11.56 -4.62
C GLN A 102 -3.97 10.36 -3.71
N VAL A 103 -4.82 9.47 -4.20
CA VAL A 103 -5.24 8.25 -3.47
C VAL A 103 -4.10 7.24 -3.34
N GLU A 104 -3.21 7.18 -4.31
CA GLU A 104 -2.02 6.33 -4.32
C GLU A 104 -0.75 7.17 -4.10
N PRO A 105 0.28 6.62 -3.44
CA PRO A 105 1.58 7.28 -3.35
C PRO A 105 2.29 7.30 -4.71
N ASP A 106 3.23 8.23 -4.87
CA ASP A 106 4.23 8.18 -5.93
C ASP A 106 5.20 7.02 -5.64
N TYR A 107 4.97 5.88 -6.29
CA TYR A 107 5.78 4.67 -6.10
C TYR A 107 7.24 4.87 -6.52
N THR A 108 7.51 5.75 -7.49
CA THR A 108 8.89 6.05 -7.90
C THR A 108 9.62 6.74 -6.77
N ARG A 109 8.96 7.68 -6.08
CA ARG A 109 9.53 8.29 -4.88
C ARG A 109 9.64 7.28 -3.77
N LEU A 110 8.58 6.52 -3.47
CA LEU A 110 8.59 5.51 -2.39
C LEU A 110 9.78 4.54 -2.50
N GLU A 111 10.06 4.07 -3.71
CA GLU A 111 11.18 3.16 -4.01
C GLU A 111 12.55 3.87 -4.01
N ASN A 112 12.59 5.20 -4.09
CA ASN A 112 13.81 6.01 -4.09
C ASN A 112 13.97 6.97 -2.88
N SER A 113 13.03 6.99 -1.92
CA SER A 113 13.02 7.90 -0.74
C SER A 113 14.11 7.58 0.30
N GLY A 114 15.24 6.99 -0.10
CA GLY A 114 16.39 6.75 0.75
C GLY A 114 17.47 7.79 0.44
N ILE A 115 17.75 8.67 1.40
CA ILE A 115 19.04 9.37 1.50
C ILE A 115 20.05 8.36 2.06
#